data_AF-A0A9E0E6K3-F1
#
_entry.id   AF-A0A9E0E6K3-F1
#
_cell.length_a   1.000
_cell.length_b   1.000
_cell.length_c   1.000
_cell.angle_alpha   90.00
_cell.angle_beta   90.00
_cell.angle_gamma   90.00
#
_symmetry.space_group_name_H-M   'P 1'
#
loop_
_entity.id
_entity.type
_entity.pdbx_description
1 polymer ?
#
loop_
_entity_poly.entity_id
_entity_poly.type
_entity_poly.pdbx_seq_one_letter_code
_entity_poly.pdbx_strand_id
1 'polypeptide(L)'
;MVLIAIVNQIENDIITISISLRRNLVREEKRTGLSVRTLLRDRTDLPYGLTRRDAQRLLAGIIKTAPKAHIDYLTNLWAGIADDAGRITSDGVPVVWTQKYDEHFIPLTRTMIYQLHAEMKRTGMTPRTFVMSCTKMPEGLNEAFINDWLHARRKIVSQAYWNFVINELGNLPAKSDAPTLPVNRNRSQNEVAGRPDYRCISDDELLALVTHRDRTGMKSAALLKSAPDKPSNLRAETVKAWMNGQTRSADPAMLKYVLNLYASLPDKR
;
A
#
# COMPACT_ATOMS: atom_id res chain seq x y z
N MET A 1 48.45 -25.73 31.41
CA MET A 1 48.01 -24.86 30.28
C MET A 1 47.51 -25.69 29.09
N VAL A 2 46.64 -26.68 29.31
CA VAL A 2 46.08 -27.54 28.23
C VAL A 2 44.58 -27.30 28.01
N LEU A 3 43.92 -26.56 28.92
CA LEU A 3 42.49 -26.25 28.85
C LEU A 3 42.12 -25.07 27.94
N ILE A 4 43.10 -24.28 27.49
CA ILE A 4 42.84 -23.15 26.56
C ILE A 4 42.93 -23.60 25.09
N ALA A 5 43.56 -24.76 24.82
CA ALA A 5 43.80 -25.23 23.45
C ALA A 5 42.66 -26.08 22.85
N ILE A 6 41.73 -26.62 23.64
CA ILE A 6 40.63 -27.46 23.12
C ILE A 6 39.38 -26.62 22.74
N VAL A 7 39.25 -25.40 23.25
CA VAL A 7 38.16 -24.48 22.86
C VAL A 7 38.40 -23.83 21.49
N ASN A 8 39.59 -24.02 20.90
CA ASN A 8 40.00 -23.48 19.60
C ASN A 8 39.62 -24.36 18.39
N GLN A 9 38.73 -25.35 18.56
CA GLN A 9 38.35 -26.28 17.48
C GLN A 9 36.84 -26.27 17.16
N ILE A 10 36.19 -25.11 17.21
CA ILE A 10 35.00 -24.88 16.37
C ILE A 10 35.48 -23.95 15.28
N GLU A 11 35.86 -24.53 14.14
CA GLU A 11 36.07 -23.80 12.91
C GLU A 11 34.86 -22.91 12.65
N ASN A 12 34.98 -21.62 12.98
CA ASN A 12 34.11 -20.57 12.49
C ASN A 12 34.44 -20.36 11.01
N ASP A 13 34.23 -21.39 10.19
CA ASP A 13 34.42 -21.31 8.76
C ASP A 13 33.30 -20.41 8.24
N ILE A 14 33.64 -19.13 8.06
CA ILE A 14 32.70 -18.10 7.62
C ILE A 14 32.49 -18.34 6.13
N ILE A 15 31.34 -18.89 5.79
CA ILE A 15 31.00 -19.15 4.40
C ILE A 15 30.29 -17.95 3.79
N THR A 16 30.56 -17.73 2.50
CA THR A 16 29.78 -16.77 1.71
C THR A 16 28.44 -17.38 1.37
N ILE A 17 27.37 -16.65 1.68
CA ILE A 17 26.01 -17.11 1.48
C ILE A 17 25.64 -16.88 0.02
N SER A 18 25.72 -17.95 -0.76
CA SER A 18 25.33 -17.95 -2.15
C SER A 18 23.83 -17.69 -2.31
N ILE A 19 23.44 -17.19 -3.49
CA ILE A 19 22.03 -16.98 -3.84
C ILE A 19 21.24 -18.30 -3.77
N SER A 20 21.86 -19.42 -4.17
CA SER A 20 21.24 -20.75 -4.11
C SER A 20 21.01 -21.22 -2.68
N LEU A 21 22.00 -21.07 -1.80
CA LEU A 21 21.87 -21.43 -0.38
C LEU A 21 20.74 -20.65 0.30
N ARG A 22 20.67 -19.33 0.07
CA ARG A 22 19.59 -18.50 0.60
C ARG A 22 18.22 -18.92 0.07
N ARG A 23 18.11 -19.23 -1.23
CA ARG A 23 16.87 -19.70 -1.83
C ARG A 23 16.40 -21.01 -1.22
N ASN A 24 17.32 -21.90 -0.83
CA ASN A 24 16.97 -23.13 -0.13
C ASN A 24 16.40 -22.85 1.26
N LEU A 25 17.02 -21.97 2.05
CA LEU A 25 16.50 -21.60 3.38
C LEU A 25 15.12 -20.93 3.29
N VAL A 26 14.90 -20.04 2.31
CA VAL A 26 13.59 -19.42 2.07
C VAL A 26 12.56 -20.45 1.58
N ARG A 27 13.00 -21.49 0.86
CA ARG A 27 12.13 -22.60 0.46
C ARG A 27 11.68 -23.41 1.67
N GLU A 28 12.57 -23.68 2.62
CA GLU A 28 12.23 -24.36 3.87
C GLU A 28 11.24 -23.56 4.73
N GLU A 29 11.41 -22.24 4.82
CA GLU A 29 10.44 -21.33 5.46
C GLU A 29 9.06 -21.42 4.79
N LYS A 30 9.01 -21.52 3.45
CA LYS A 30 7.76 -21.74 2.72
C LYS A 30 7.20 -23.14 2.96
N ARG A 31 8.00 -24.20 2.88
CA ARG A 31 7.58 -25.60 3.04
C ARG A 31 6.94 -25.84 4.41
N THR A 32 7.57 -25.32 5.45
CA THR A 32 7.10 -25.50 6.83
C THR A 32 6.06 -24.47 7.25
N GLY A 33 6.02 -23.31 6.59
CA GLY A 33 5.18 -22.18 7.02
C GLY A 33 5.65 -21.52 8.32
N LEU A 34 6.86 -21.83 8.79
CA LEU A 34 7.46 -21.25 9.99
C LEU A 34 8.53 -20.23 9.61
N SER A 35 8.31 -18.98 9.99
CA SER A 35 9.35 -17.95 9.86
C SER A 35 10.57 -18.28 10.72
N VAL A 36 11.76 -17.87 10.29
CA VAL A 36 12.98 -18.06 11.10
C VAL A 36 12.88 -17.43 12.50
N ARG A 37 12.08 -16.37 12.66
CA ARG A 37 11.85 -15.75 13.97
C ARG A 37 10.96 -16.62 14.86
N THR A 38 9.94 -17.23 14.28
CA THR A 38 9.03 -18.16 14.95
C THR A 38 9.78 -19.43 15.34
N LEU A 39 10.60 -19.96 14.43
CA LEU A 39 11.41 -21.16 14.61
C LEU A 39 12.39 -21.04 15.80
N LEU A 40 12.95 -19.85 15.99
CA LEU A 40 13.94 -19.57 17.03
C LEU A 40 13.34 -18.89 18.27
N ARG A 41 12.00 -18.73 18.36
CA ARG A 41 11.38 -17.86 19.36
C ARG A 41 11.67 -18.30 20.80
N ASP A 42 11.51 -19.61 21.05
CA ASP A 42 11.50 -20.21 22.39
C ASP A 42 12.67 -21.19 22.58
N ARG A 43 13.72 -21.07 21.76
CA ARG A 43 14.89 -21.98 21.79
C ARG A 43 16.03 -21.45 22.66
N THR A 44 16.64 -22.36 23.39
CA THR A 44 17.78 -22.11 24.29
C THR A 44 19.09 -22.68 23.75
N ASP A 45 19.03 -23.51 22.72
CA ASP A 45 20.14 -24.26 22.10
C ASP A 45 20.78 -23.53 20.90
N LEU A 46 20.80 -22.20 20.90
CA LEU A 46 21.29 -21.41 19.77
C LEU A 46 22.83 -21.50 19.66
N PRO A 47 23.39 -21.69 18.45
CA PRO A 47 24.82 -21.56 18.20
C PRO A 47 25.35 -20.20 18.68
N TYR A 48 26.57 -20.17 19.19
CA TYR A 48 27.20 -18.94 19.66
C TYR A 48 27.18 -17.85 18.56
N GLY A 49 26.70 -16.66 18.94
CA GLY A 49 26.59 -15.51 18.04
C GLY A 49 25.41 -15.55 17.07
N LEU A 50 24.60 -16.62 17.01
CA LEU A 50 23.38 -16.64 16.19
C LEU A 50 22.23 -15.99 16.96
N THR A 51 21.89 -14.74 16.62
CA THR A 51 20.69 -14.09 17.14
C THR A 51 19.52 -14.25 16.18
N ARG A 52 18.28 -14.14 16.70
CA ARG A 52 17.05 -14.10 15.88
C ARG A 52 17.09 -12.99 14.82
N ARG A 53 17.73 -11.87 15.15
CA ARG A 53 17.88 -10.72 14.25
C ARG A 53 18.86 -11.04 13.13
N ASP A 54 19.96 -11.70 13.44
CA ASP A 54 20.99 -12.05 12.46
C ASP A 54 20.49 -13.13 11.51
N ALA A 55 19.80 -14.15 12.03
CA ALA A 55 19.12 -15.16 11.21
C ALA A 55 18.11 -14.53 10.23
N GLN A 56 17.33 -13.53 10.67
CA GLN A 56 16.42 -12.81 9.78
C GLN A 56 17.18 -11.99 8.71
N ARG A 57 18.23 -11.27 9.11
CA ARG A 57 19.04 -10.45 8.18
C ARG A 57 19.79 -11.31 7.16
N LEU A 58 20.13 -12.54 7.54
CA LEU A 58 20.72 -13.56 6.69
C LEU A 58 19.75 -13.99 5.58
N LEU A 59 18.52 -14.36 5.93
CA LEU A 59 17.48 -14.74 4.96
C LEU A 59 17.05 -13.56 4.09
N ALA A 60 16.96 -12.35 4.67
CA ALA A 60 16.69 -11.12 3.93
C ALA A 60 17.85 -10.70 3.00
N GLY A 61 19.01 -11.33 3.14
CA GLY A 61 20.17 -11.08 2.30
C GLY A 61 20.96 -9.82 2.60
N ILE A 62 20.70 -9.23 3.76
CA ILE A 62 21.44 -8.09 4.29
C ILE A 62 22.85 -8.55 4.72
N ILE A 63 22.94 -9.74 5.31
CA ILE A 63 24.20 -10.38 5.67
C ILE A 63 24.61 -11.34 4.55
N LYS A 64 25.86 -11.22 4.08
CA LYS A 64 26.41 -11.98 2.94
C LYS A 64 27.32 -13.12 3.36
N THR A 65 27.73 -13.16 4.62
CA THR A 65 28.65 -14.14 5.18
C THR A 65 28.13 -14.59 6.54
N ALA A 66 28.24 -15.87 6.86
CA ALA A 66 27.88 -16.39 8.18
C ALA A 66 28.74 -17.62 8.52
N PRO A 67 28.96 -17.91 9.81
CA PRO A 67 29.55 -19.18 10.22
C PRO A 67 28.77 -20.35 9.64
N LYS A 68 29.49 -21.34 9.08
CA LYS A 68 28.88 -22.56 8.53
C LYS A 68 27.96 -23.24 9.56
N ALA A 69 28.35 -23.22 10.83
CA ALA A 69 27.55 -23.74 11.95
C ALA A 69 26.15 -23.10 12.05
N HIS A 70 26.00 -21.81 11.73
CA HIS A 70 24.69 -21.15 11.75
C HIS A 70 23.80 -21.64 10.60
N ILE A 71 24.39 -21.87 9.42
CA ILE A 71 23.67 -22.39 8.25
C ILE A 71 23.28 -23.85 8.46
N ASP A 72 24.21 -24.68 8.95
CA ASP A 72 23.97 -26.09 9.23
C ASP A 72 22.87 -26.23 10.30
N TYR A 73 22.93 -25.42 11.37
CA TYR A 73 21.91 -25.39 12.42
C TYR A 73 20.52 -25.08 11.85
N LEU A 74 20.38 -23.98 11.09
CA LEU A 74 19.09 -23.60 10.50
C LEU A 74 18.57 -24.67 9.53
N THR A 75 19.45 -25.23 8.70
CA THR A 75 19.07 -26.26 7.72
C THR A 75 18.59 -27.53 8.40
N ASN A 76 19.35 -28.03 9.39
CA ASN A 76 18.97 -29.22 10.16
C ASN A 76 17.68 -28.99 10.95
N LEU A 77 17.51 -27.79 11.49
CA LEU A 77 16.34 -27.44 12.28
C LEU A 77 15.06 -27.43 11.44
N TRP A 78 15.11 -26.89 10.22
CA TRP A 78 13.98 -26.97 9.30
C TRP A 78 13.76 -28.37 8.73
N ALA A 79 14.82 -29.13 8.45
CA ALA A 79 14.72 -30.49 7.91
C ALA A 79 13.94 -31.44 8.84
N GLY A 80 14.03 -31.24 10.16
CA GLY A 80 13.29 -32.02 11.16
C GLY A 80 11.82 -31.63 11.33
N ILE A 81 11.33 -30.64 10.59
CA ILE A 81 9.96 -30.13 10.71
C ILE A 81 9.12 -30.63 9.53
N ALA A 82 7.94 -31.16 9.84
CA ALA A 82 6.99 -31.62 8.84
C ALA A 82 6.52 -30.47 7.93
N ASP A 83 6.10 -30.83 6.72
CA ASP A 83 5.47 -29.88 5.80
C ASP A 83 4.27 -29.23 6.49
N ASP A 84 4.09 -27.93 6.26
CA ASP A 84 2.98 -27.16 6.81
C ASP A 84 2.85 -27.19 8.35
N ALA A 85 3.89 -27.58 9.09
CA ALA A 85 3.86 -27.60 10.57
C ALA A 85 3.55 -26.24 11.21
N GLY A 86 3.96 -25.14 10.59
CA GLY A 86 3.55 -23.79 11.00
C GLY A 86 2.16 -23.40 10.50
N ARG A 87 1.60 -24.16 9.57
CA ARG A 87 0.26 -23.97 9.01
C ARG A 87 -0.77 -24.95 9.59
N ILE A 88 -0.44 -25.67 10.66
CA ILE A 88 -1.35 -26.53 11.43
C ILE A 88 -1.11 -26.27 12.92
N THR A 89 -2.18 -26.25 13.70
CA THR A 89 -2.12 -26.13 15.16
C THR A 89 -1.72 -27.48 15.76
N SER A 90 -1.37 -27.51 17.06
CA SER A 90 -1.08 -28.77 17.78
C SER A 90 -2.22 -29.79 17.68
N ASP A 91 -3.44 -29.32 17.45
CA ASP A 91 -4.66 -30.13 17.39
C ASP A 91 -5.00 -30.58 15.95
N GLY A 92 -4.07 -30.41 14.99
CA GLY A 92 -4.23 -30.85 13.60
C GLY A 92 -5.15 -29.97 12.75
N VAL A 93 -5.64 -28.85 13.29
CA VAL A 93 -6.44 -27.88 12.56
C VAL A 93 -5.50 -27.00 11.72
N PRO A 94 -5.75 -26.81 10.41
CA PRO A 94 -4.98 -25.85 9.61
C PRO A 94 -4.97 -24.47 10.27
N VAL A 95 -3.79 -23.97 10.62
CA VAL A 95 -3.55 -22.55 10.84
C VAL A 95 -3.83 -21.87 9.52
N VAL A 96 -5.06 -21.39 9.40
CA VAL A 96 -5.41 -20.39 8.41
C VAL A 96 -4.57 -19.16 8.78
N TRP A 97 -3.44 -19.01 8.11
CA TRP A 97 -2.75 -17.73 8.04
C TRP A 97 -3.62 -16.81 7.19
N THR A 98 -4.76 -16.38 7.72
CA THR A 98 -5.22 -15.05 7.39
C THR A 98 -4.04 -14.18 7.81
N GLN A 99 -3.37 -13.59 6.82
CA GLN A 99 -2.73 -12.30 7.05
C GLN A 99 -3.80 -11.52 7.83
N LYS A 100 -3.57 -11.33 9.14
CA LYS A 100 -4.60 -10.90 10.09
C LYS A 100 -4.95 -9.44 9.80
N TYR A 101 -5.56 -9.20 8.64
CA TYR A 101 -6.55 -8.19 8.48
C TYR A 101 -7.66 -8.69 9.39
N ASP A 102 -7.80 -8.07 10.56
CA ASP A 102 -9.09 -8.07 11.25
C ASP A 102 -10.17 -7.91 10.16
N GLU A 103 -11.27 -8.66 10.23
CA GLU A 103 -12.39 -8.57 9.25
C GLU A 103 -12.89 -7.12 9.05
N HIS A 104 -12.47 -6.23 9.94
CA HIS A 104 -12.70 -4.79 9.96
C HIS A 104 -11.71 -3.94 9.16
N PHE A 105 -10.73 -4.49 8.42
CA PHE A 105 -9.76 -3.70 7.61
C PHE A 105 -9.90 -3.97 6.11
N ILE A 106 -10.01 -2.89 5.34
CA ILE A 106 -10.10 -2.91 3.89
C ILE A 106 -8.84 -2.31 3.25
N PRO A 107 -8.46 -2.73 2.02
CA PRO A 107 -7.42 -2.06 1.26
C PRO A 107 -7.76 -0.59 1.04
N LEU A 108 -6.82 0.31 1.34
CA LEU A 108 -6.99 1.73 1.02
C LEU A 108 -6.76 1.93 -0.48
N THR A 109 -7.85 1.98 -1.24
CA THR A 109 -7.78 2.14 -2.69
C THR A 109 -7.55 3.60 -3.09
N ARG A 110 -7.15 3.84 -4.33
CA ARG A 110 -7.01 5.21 -4.85
C ARG A 110 -8.35 5.95 -4.92
N THR A 111 -9.45 5.23 -5.21
CA THR A 111 -10.80 5.81 -5.24
C THR A 111 -11.22 6.33 -3.88
N MET A 112 -10.92 5.56 -2.82
CA MET A 112 -11.10 6.00 -1.44
C MET A 112 -10.32 7.28 -1.18
N ILE A 113 -9.03 7.32 -1.48
CA ILE A 113 -8.20 8.53 -1.25
C ILE A 113 -8.77 9.75 -1.99
N TYR A 114 -9.19 9.60 -3.25
CA TYR A 114 -9.82 10.69 -4.00
C TYR A 114 -11.15 11.14 -3.40
N GLN A 115 -11.97 10.21 -2.92
CA GLN A 115 -13.21 10.51 -2.23
C GLN A 115 -12.96 11.35 -0.97
N LEU A 116 -11.97 10.97 -0.15
CA LEU A 116 -11.61 11.73 1.04
C LEU A 116 -11.08 13.13 0.72
N HIS A 117 -10.28 13.27 -0.35
CA HIS A 117 -9.84 14.58 -0.86
C HIS A 117 -11.02 15.46 -1.28
N ALA A 118 -11.96 14.89 -2.04
CA ALA A 118 -13.14 15.60 -2.53
C ALA A 118 -14.03 16.07 -1.38
N GLU A 119 -14.29 15.20 -0.40
CA GLU A 119 -15.11 15.55 0.77
C GLU A 119 -14.47 16.63 1.66
N MET A 120 -13.16 16.54 1.92
CA MET A 120 -12.41 17.58 2.65
C MET A 120 -12.46 18.92 1.90
N LYS A 121 -12.34 18.90 0.58
CA LYS A 121 -12.44 20.12 -0.26
C LYS A 121 -13.87 20.68 -0.29
N ARG A 122 -14.89 19.82 -0.42
CA ARG A 122 -16.32 20.19 -0.45
C ARG A 122 -16.72 20.89 0.84
N THR A 123 -16.31 20.34 1.98
CA THR A 123 -16.61 20.87 3.32
C THR A 123 -15.66 22.01 3.73
N GLY A 124 -14.53 22.17 3.04
CA GLY A 124 -13.46 23.10 3.43
C GLY A 124 -12.68 22.64 4.66
N MET A 125 -12.85 21.39 5.08
CA MET A 125 -12.18 20.82 6.23
C MET A 125 -10.75 20.37 5.91
N THR A 126 -9.92 20.49 6.91
CA THR A 126 -8.61 19.84 7.02
C THR A 126 -8.71 18.69 8.01
N PRO A 127 -7.81 17.68 7.97
CA PRO A 127 -7.81 16.61 8.96
C PRO A 127 -7.88 17.12 10.41
N ARG A 128 -7.15 18.21 10.70
CA ARG A 128 -7.16 18.86 12.01
C ARG A 128 -8.53 19.45 12.37
N THR A 129 -9.11 20.24 11.47
CA THR A 129 -10.39 20.90 11.74
C THR A 129 -11.55 19.91 11.80
N PHE A 130 -11.49 18.82 11.01
CA PHE A 130 -12.42 17.69 11.10
C PHE A 130 -12.36 17.00 12.47
N VAL A 131 -11.16 16.63 12.95
CA VAL A 131 -11.02 15.98 14.27
C VAL A 131 -11.50 16.90 15.39
N MET A 132 -11.28 18.21 15.28
CA MET A 132 -11.77 19.19 16.25
C MET A 132 -13.28 19.43 16.18
N SER A 133 -13.93 19.23 15.03
CA SER A 133 -15.38 19.41 14.87
C SER A 133 -16.18 18.18 15.29
N CYS A 134 -15.57 16.99 15.32
CA CYS A 134 -16.25 15.78 15.74
C CYS A 134 -16.45 15.74 17.26
N THR A 135 -17.70 15.55 17.70
CA THR A 135 -18.04 15.47 19.14
C THR A 135 -17.61 14.15 19.78
N LYS A 136 -17.59 13.05 19.01
CA LYS A 136 -17.19 11.71 19.49
C LYS A 136 -16.25 11.04 18.49
N MET A 137 -14.96 10.99 18.82
CA MET A 137 -13.99 10.23 18.03
C MET A 137 -14.00 8.73 18.36
N PRO A 138 -13.92 7.85 17.34
CA PRO A 138 -13.52 6.48 17.55
C PRO A 138 -12.16 6.42 18.26
N GLU A 139 -12.05 5.56 19.26
CA GLU A 139 -10.82 5.39 20.03
C GLU A 139 -9.66 4.99 19.09
N GLY A 140 -8.54 5.71 19.18
CA GLY A 140 -7.35 5.49 18.34
C GLY A 140 -7.35 6.18 16.97
N LEU A 141 -8.48 6.73 16.50
CA LEU A 141 -8.51 7.57 15.29
C LEU A 141 -8.07 8.99 15.62
N ASN A 142 -7.06 9.50 14.90
CA ASN A 142 -6.54 10.85 15.09
C ASN A 142 -6.14 11.51 13.76
N GLU A 143 -5.75 12.79 13.83
CA GLU A 143 -5.35 13.58 12.67
C GLU A 143 -4.25 12.90 11.84
N ALA A 144 -3.25 12.30 12.50
CA ALA A 144 -2.13 11.66 11.81
C ALA A 144 -2.58 10.46 10.98
N PHE A 145 -3.57 9.68 11.46
CA PHE A 145 -4.15 8.57 10.70
C PHE A 145 -4.86 9.05 9.44
N ILE A 146 -5.68 10.09 9.55
CA ILE A 146 -6.39 10.67 8.40
C ILE A 146 -5.38 11.26 7.40
N ASN A 147 -4.35 11.93 7.89
CA ASN A 147 -3.28 12.50 7.07
C ASN A 147 -2.46 11.41 6.34
N ASP A 148 -2.18 10.30 7.02
CA ASP A 148 -1.52 9.14 6.42
C ASP A 148 -2.37 8.52 5.28
N TRP A 149 -3.70 8.56 5.38
CA TRP A 149 -4.58 8.08 4.30
C TRP A 149 -4.54 9.01 3.08
N LEU A 150 -4.67 10.33 3.29
CA LEU A 150 -4.58 11.34 2.22
C LEU A 150 -3.28 11.21 1.42
N HIS A 151 -2.17 10.91 2.11
CA HIS A 151 -0.85 10.77 1.48
C HIS A 151 -0.50 9.34 1.07
N ALA A 152 -1.45 8.39 1.10
CA ALA A 152 -1.22 6.99 0.76
C ALA A 152 -0.05 6.33 1.51
N ARG A 153 0.27 6.80 2.72
CA ARG A 153 1.35 6.26 3.56
C ARG A 153 0.96 4.92 4.17
N ARG A 154 -0.34 4.63 4.25
CA ARG A 154 -0.91 3.34 4.66
C ARG A 154 -1.55 2.65 3.46
N LYS A 155 -1.46 1.32 3.44
CA LYS A 155 -2.02 0.47 2.36
C LYS A 155 -3.37 -0.16 2.72
N ILE A 156 -3.73 -0.13 4.00
CA ILE A 156 -4.96 -0.66 4.56
C ILE A 156 -5.54 0.32 5.57
N VAL A 157 -6.86 0.30 5.73
CA VAL A 157 -7.60 1.16 6.66
C VAL A 157 -8.70 0.35 7.33
N SER A 158 -9.05 0.68 8.58
CA SER A 158 -10.24 0.08 9.20
C SER A 158 -11.48 0.57 8.47
N GLN A 159 -12.34 -0.36 8.04
CA GLN A 159 -13.63 -0.06 7.41
C GLN A 159 -14.52 0.77 8.34
N ALA A 160 -14.49 0.51 9.65
CA ALA A 160 -15.25 1.29 10.63
C ALA A 160 -14.76 2.75 10.68
N TYR A 161 -13.44 2.98 10.73
CA TYR A 161 -12.90 4.34 10.71
C TYR A 161 -13.13 5.03 9.36
N TRP A 162 -13.02 4.30 8.25
CA TRP A 162 -13.30 4.83 6.92
C TRP A 162 -14.74 5.32 6.79
N ASN A 163 -15.69 4.44 7.14
CA ASN A 163 -17.12 4.75 7.09
C ASN A 163 -17.47 5.91 8.01
N PHE A 164 -16.90 5.94 9.22
CA PHE A 164 -17.08 7.04 10.14
C PHE A 164 -16.65 8.38 9.51
N VAL A 165 -15.42 8.46 8.97
CA VAL A 165 -14.88 9.72 8.43
C VAL A 165 -15.68 10.20 7.22
N ILE A 166 -16.02 9.30 6.30
CA ILE A 166 -16.79 9.67 5.10
C ILE A 166 -18.23 10.05 5.45
N ASN A 167 -18.87 9.36 6.40
CA ASN A 167 -20.24 9.70 6.83
C ASN A 167 -20.28 11.07 7.53
N GLU A 168 -19.35 11.34 8.45
CA GLU A 168 -19.28 12.64 9.13
C GLU A 168 -19.01 13.77 8.15
N LEU A 169 -18.07 13.59 7.21
CA LEU A 169 -17.84 14.57 6.15
C LEU A 169 -19.06 14.75 5.24
N GLY A 170 -19.74 13.67 4.88
CA GLY A 170 -20.95 13.69 4.07
C GLY A 170 -22.11 14.47 4.71
N ASN A 171 -22.21 14.45 6.04
CA ASN A 171 -23.24 15.17 6.80
C ASN A 171 -22.99 16.68 6.92
N LEU A 172 -21.78 17.14 6.58
CA LEU A 172 -21.43 18.56 6.68
C LEU A 172 -21.85 19.33 5.42
N PRO A 173 -22.36 20.57 5.57
CA PRO A 173 -22.76 21.40 4.44
C PRO A 173 -21.55 21.73 3.55
N ALA A 174 -21.81 21.94 2.26
CA ALA A 174 -20.74 22.34 1.36
C ALA A 174 -20.27 23.76 1.69
N LYS A 175 -19.00 24.06 1.41
CA LYS A 175 -18.39 25.37 1.56
C LYS A 175 -19.14 26.47 0.77
N SER A 176 -19.95 26.12 -0.24
CA SER A 176 -20.78 27.09 -0.97
C SER A 176 -22.03 27.54 -0.22
N ASP A 177 -22.43 26.85 0.85
CA ASP A 177 -23.61 27.19 1.66
C ASP A 177 -23.25 28.09 2.86
N ALA A 178 -21.96 28.39 3.06
CA ALA A 178 -21.48 29.34 4.05
C ALA A 178 -21.58 30.78 3.51
N PRO A 179 -22.03 31.77 4.31
CA PRO A 179 -22.01 33.18 3.92
C PRO A 179 -20.62 33.59 3.46
N THR A 180 -20.52 34.01 2.20
CA THR A 180 -19.25 34.32 1.53
C THR A 180 -18.55 35.51 2.17
N LEU A 181 -17.43 35.26 2.86
CA LEU A 181 -16.41 36.28 3.11
C LEU A 181 -15.44 36.36 1.90
N PRO A 182 -14.89 37.55 1.59
CA PRO A 182 -14.15 37.78 0.36
C PRO A 182 -12.87 36.95 0.27
N VAL A 183 -12.79 36.10 -0.77
CA VAL A 183 -11.64 35.24 -1.04
C VAL A 183 -10.50 36.07 -1.67
N ASN A 184 -9.35 36.07 -1.00
CA ASN A 184 -8.10 36.64 -1.49
C ASN A 184 -7.55 35.79 -2.67
N ARG A 185 -7.53 36.37 -3.88
CA ARG A 185 -7.28 35.71 -5.18
C ARG A 185 -5.80 35.52 -5.57
N ASN A 186 -4.85 35.46 -4.64
CA ASN A 186 -3.43 35.59 -4.99
C ASN A 186 -2.55 34.32 -4.89
N ARG A 187 -3.07 33.10 -5.15
CA ARG A 187 -2.19 31.90 -5.06
C ARG A 187 -2.46 30.72 -6.00
N SER A 188 -2.86 30.93 -7.24
CA SER A 188 -2.94 29.82 -8.22
C SER A 188 -2.49 30.16 -9.66
N GLN A 189 -1.65 31.17 -9.84
CA GLN A 189 -0.86 31.33 -11.06
C GLN A 189 0.60 31.14 -10.67
N ASN A 190 1.18 30.02 -11.08
CA ASN A 190 2.60 29.80 -11.43
C ASN A 190 2.73 28.32 -11.84
N GLU A 191 2.71 28.07 -13.15
CA GLU A 191 3.90 27.84 -13.98
C GLU A 191 4.28 26.34 -14.01
N VAL A 192 3.65 25.62 -14.95
CA VAL A 192 4.19 24.36 -15.45
C VAL A 192 4.98 24.71 -16.72
N ALA A 193 6.30 24.55 -16.66
CA ALA A 193 7.20 24.83 -17.75
C ALA A 193 6.77 24.11 -19.05
N GLY A 194 6.53 24.90 -20.11
CA GLY A 194 6.64 24.47 -21.51
C GLY A 194 5.37 24.21 -22.33
N ARG A 195 4.14 24.29 -21.76
CA ARG A 195 2.89 24.24 -22.56
C ARG A 195 1.80 25.14 -21.97
N PRO A 196 1.50 26.31 -22.56
CA PRO A 196 0.57 27.30 -21.99
C PRO A 196 -0.89 26.81 -21.88
N ASP A 197 -1.26 25.76 -22.62
CA ASP A 197 -2.66 25.30 -22.73
C ASP A 197 -3.06 24.20 -21.72
N TYR A 198 -2.14 23.74 -20.86
CA TYR A 198 -2.38 22.63 -19.95
C TYR A 198 -2.70 23.14 -18.54
N ARG A 199 -3.80 22.65 -17.96
CA ARG A 199 -4.13 22.92 -16.55
C ARG A 199 -4.00 21.67 -15.69
N CYS A 200 -3.86 21.88 -14.39
CA CYS A 200 -3.93 20.78 -13.43
C CYS A 200 -5.31 20.12 -13.49
N ILE A 201 -5.31 18.78 -13.49
CA ILE A 201 -6.52 17.97 -13.38
C ILE A 201 -6.92 17.99 -11.90
N SER A 202 -8.16 18.38 -11.61
CA SER A 202 -8.65 18.40 -10.23
C SER A 202 -8.93 16.97 -9.72
N ASP A 203 -8.87 16.79 -8.40
CA ASP A 203 -9.21 15.51 -7.77
C ASP A 203 -10.66 15.08 -8.08
N ASP A 204 -11.59 16.03 -8.22
CA ASP A 204 -12.99 15.78 -8.60
C ASP A 204 -13.10 15.20 -10.02
N GLU A 205 -12.31 15.71 -10.97
CA GLU A 205 -12.27 15.23 -12.35
C GLU A 205 -11.60 13.85 -12.45
N LEU A 206 -10.57 13.60 -11.64
CA LEU A 206 -9.97 12.27 -11.53
C LEU A 206 -10.97 11.26 -10.95
N LEU A 207 -11.72 11.65 -9.91
CA LEU A 207 -12.77 10.82 -9.33
C LEU A 207 -13.87 10.52 -10.35
N ALA A 208 -14.32 11.51 -11.12
CA ALA A 208 -15.30 11.32 -12.18
C ALA A 208 -14.80 10.34 -13.26
N LEU A 209 -13.56 10.49 -13.73
CA LEU A 209 -12.95 9.58 -14.73
C LEU A 209 -12.90 8.13 -14.24
N VAL A 210 -12.51 7.91 -12.99
CA VAL A 210 -12.42 6.56 -12.42
C VAL A 210 -13.81 5.98 -12.18
N THR A 211 -14.75 6.78 -11.68
CA THR A 211 -16.15 6.37 -11.48
C THR A 211 -16.78 5.95 -12.80
N HIS A 212 -16.62 6.73 -13.86
CA HIS A 212 -17.15 6.35 -15.17
C HIS A 212 -16.49 5.10 -15.74
N ARG A 213 -15.18 4.92 -15.57
CA ARG A 213 -14.48 3.69 -15.97
C ARG A 213 -15.06 2.47 -15.26
N ASP A 214 -15.29 2.58 -13.95
CA ASP A 214 -15.78 1.47 -13.14
C ASP A 214 -17.26 1.16 -13.41
N ARG A 215 -18.08 2.19 -13.67
CA ARG A 215 -19.49 2.08 -14.11
C ARG A 215 -19.61 1.42 -15.48
N THR A 216 -18.80 1.84 -16.45
CA THR A 216 -18.88 1.35 -17.83
C THR A 216 -18.09 0.07 -18.09
N GLY A 217 -17.15 -0.28 -17.20
CA GLY A 217 -16.19 -1.37 -17.40
C GLY A 217 -15.17 -1.12 -18.51
N MET A 218 -15.22 0.04 -19.18
CA MET A 218 -14.39 0.32 -20.35
C MET A 218 -13.04 0.92 -20.00
N LYS A 219 -11.98 0.21 -20.38
CA LYS A 219 -10.61 0.69 -20.29
C LYS A 219 -10.37 1.82 -21.29
N SER A 220 -9.47 2.75 -20.97
CA SER A 220 -9.14 3.94 -21.76
C SER A 220 -8.79 3.64 -23.22
N ALA A 221 -8.13 2.50 -23.49
CA ALA A 221 -7.80 2.05 -24.83
C ALA A 221 -9.02 1.57 -25.63
N ALA A 222 -9.97 0.89 -24.98
CA ALA A 222 -11.22 0.46 -25.61
C ALA A 222 -12.12 1.66 -25.89
N LEU A 223 -12.24 2.57 -24.90
CA LEU A 223 -13.00 3.81 -25.00
C LEU A 223 -12.59 4.67 -26.21
N LEU A 224 -11.29 4.93 -26.37
CA LEU A 224 -10.78 5.77 -27.46
C LEU A 224 -10.77 5.05 -28.81
N LYS A 225 -10.88 3.72 -28.83
CA LYS A 225 -11.00 2.93 -30.07
C LYS A 225 -12.43 2.95 -30.60
N SER A 226 -13.43 3.10 -29.75
CA SER A 226 -14.85 3.19 -30.11
C SER A 226 -15.33 4.62 -30.44
N ALA A 227 -14.46 5.62 -30.40
CA ALA A 227 -14.84 7.03 -30.56
C ALA A 227 -14.50 7.57 -31.96
N PRO A 228 -15.48 8.14 -32.71
CA PRO A 228 -15.25 8.58 -34.09
C PRO A 228 -14.48 9.90 -34.25
N ASP A 229 -14.45 10.78 -33.24
CA ASP A 229 -13.82 12.12 -33.34
C ASP A 229 -12.71 12.33 -32.31
N LYS A 230 -11.68 11.49 -32.38
CA LYS A 230 -10.57 11.50 -31.42
C LYS A 230 -9.59 12.66 -31.71
N PRO A 231 -9.27 13.53 -30.72
CA PRO A 231 -8.21 14.52 -30.88
C PRO A 231 -6.87 13.84 -31.23
N SER A 232 -6.17 14.34 -32.25
CA SER A 232 -4.96 13.69 -32.82
C SER A 232 -3.83 13.50 -31.81
N ASN A 233 -3.79 14.34 -30.78
CA ASN A 233 -2.81 14.35 -29.70
C ASN A 233 -3.27 13.59 -28.43
N LEU A 234 -4.50 13.09 -28.37
CA LEU A 234 -5.02 12.32 -27.23
C LEU A 234 -4.67 10.83 -27.39
N ARG A 235 -3.81 10.28 -26.52
CA ARG A 235 -3.47 8.84 -26.53
C ARG A 235 -4.12 8.11 -25.36
N ALA A 236 -4.37 6.81 -25.52
CA ALA A 236 -4.93 5.98 -24.46
C ALA A 236 -4.00 5.90 -23.25
N GLU A 237 -2.69 5.91 -23.50
CA GLU A 237 -1.64 6.02 -22.49
C GLU A 237 -1.74 7.33 -21.70
N THR A 238 -2.10 8.43 -22.35
CA THR A 238 -2.29 9.73 -21.70
C THR A 238 -3.47 9.68 -20.72
N VAL A 239 -4.62 9.16 -21.15
CA VAL A 239 -5.80 8.99 -20.29
C VAL A 239 -5.52 8.01 -19.14
N LYS A 240 -4.81 6.91 -19.43
CA LYS A 240 -4.34 5.96 -18.41
C LYS A 240 -3.39 6.64 -17.42
N ALA A 241 -2.49 7.48 -17.88
CA ALA A 241 -1.55 8.23 -17.03
C ALA A 241 -2.26 9.24 -16.13
N TRP A 242 -3.33 9.89 -16.61
CA TRP A 242 -4.21 10.74 -15.79
C TRP A 242 -4.87 9.94 -14.67
N MET A 243 -5.55 8.84 -15.01
CA MET A 243 -6.22 7.96 -14.04
C MET A 243 -5.23 7.33 -13.04
N ASN A 244 -3.99 7.08 -13.48
CA ASN A 244 -2.94 6.52 -12.65
C ASN A 244 -2.20 7.57 -11.82
N GLY A 245 -2.51 8.86 -11.97
CA GLY A 245 -1.83 9.98 -11.31
C GLY A 245 -0.38 10.18 -11.74
N GLN A 246 0.04 9.52 -12.83
CA GLN A 246 1.38 9.69 -13.43
C GLN A 246 1.49 11.03 -14.16
N THR A 247 0.36 11.54 -14.67
CA THR A 247 0.26 12.86 -15.29
C THR A 247 -0.85 13.65 -14.57
N ARG A 248 -0.49 14.78 -13.97
CA ARG A 248 -1.42 15.63 -13.19
C ARG A 248 -1.88 16.89 -13.94
N SER A 249 -1.53 17.01 -15.22
CA SER A 249 -1.97 18.09 -16.08
C SER A 249 -2.56 17.55 -17.38
N ALA A 250 -3.57 18.24 -17.89
CA ALA A 250 -4.21 17.93 -19.15
C ALA A 250 -4.64 19.22 -19.86
N ASP A 251 -4.76 19.13 -21.17
CA ASP A 251 -5.54 20.08 -21.95
C ASP A 251 -7.02 20.00 -21.48
N PRO A 252 -7.64 21.12 -21.05
CA PRO A 252 -9.02 21.15 -20.61
C PRO A 252 -10.01 20.58 -21.64
N ALA A 253 -9.78 20.79 -22.94
CA ALA A 253 -10.65 20.33 -24.01
C ALA A 253 -10.61 18.80 -24.13
N MET A 254 -9.42 18.21 -24.01
CA MET A 254 -9.27 16.74 -24.03
C MET A 254 -9.88 16.09 -22.80
N LEU A 255 -9.71 16.70 -21.62
CA LEU A 255 -10.27 16.18 -20.38
C LEU A 255 -11.81 16.18 -20.46
N LYS A 256 -12.41 17.28 -20.92
CA LYS A 256 -13.85 17.40 -21.15
C LYS A 256 -14.36 16.39 -22.17
N TYR A 257 -13.63 16.20 -23.28
CA TYR A 257 -13.97 15.19 -24.29
C TYR A 257 -14.04 13.78 -23.69
N VAL A 258 -13.03 13.36 -22.93
CA VAL A 258 -12.98 12.02 -22.32
C VAL A 258 -14.09 11.84 -21.28
N LEU A 259 -14.36 12.85 -20.45
CA LEU A 259 -15.47 12.81 -19.49
C LEU A 259 -16.83 12.65 -20.19
N ASN A 260 -17.09 13.43 -21.23
CA ASN A 260 -18.33 13.35 -22.00
C ASN A 260 -18.50 11.99 -22.70
N LEU A 261 -17.42 11.46 -23.28
CA LEU A 261 -17.43 10.16 -23.93
C LEU A 261 -17.72 9.03 -22.94
N TYR A 262 -17.18 9.13 -21.72
CA TYR A 262 -17.48 8.19 -20.64
C TYR A 262 -18.91 8.35 -20.10
N ALA A 263 -19.47 9.56 -20.09
CA ALA A 263 -20.84 9.83 -19.69
C ALA A 263 -21.87 9.29 -20.69
N SER A 264 -21.57 9.30 -21.99
CA SER A 264 -22.48 8.83 -23.04
C SER A 264 -22.65 7.31 -23.11
N LEU A 265 -21.82 6.55 -22.39
CA LEU A 265 -21.86 5.09 -22.43
C LEU A 265 -22.81 4.52 -21.37
N PRO A 266 -23.52 3.42 -21.68
CA PRO A 266 -24.37 2.75 -20.70
C PRO A 266 -23.54 2.08 -19.59
N ASP A 267 -24.17 1.86 -18.44
CA ASP A 267 -23.61 1.07 -17.35
C ASP A 267 -23.36 -0.37 -17.81
N LYS A 268 -22.31 -1.00 -17.29
CA LYS A 268 -22.07 -2.43 -17.51
C LYS A 268 -23.26 -3.22 -16.94
N ARG A 269 -23.84 -4.11 -17.75
CA ARG A 269 -24.82 -5.11 -17.28
C ARG A 269 -24.11 -6.25 -16.57
#